data_AF-A0A242N619-F1
#
_entry.id   AF-A0A242N619-F1
#
_cell.length_a   1.000
_cell.length_b   1.000
_cell.length_c   1.000
_cell.angle_alpha   90.00
_cell.angle_beta   90.00
_cell.angle_gamma   90.00
#
_symmetry.space_group_name_H-M   'P 1'
#
loop_
_entity.id
_entity.type
_entity.pdbx_description
1 polymer ?
#
loop_
_entity_poly.entity_id
_entity_poly.type
_entity_poly.pdbx_seq_one_letter_code
_entity_poly.pdbx_strand_id
1 'polypeptide(L)'
;MTQYDSLVKTVPVGSGTSHLAVLPFAACVKAHWAARPLKTGEYTPNADGDVITVHGAKGETLLLIDAEPSANGAGYTIYGDIVGAAVYVADAHKCD
;
A
#
# COMPACT_ATOMS: atom_id res chain seq x y z
N MET A 1 -6.33 5.12 15.19
CA MET A 1 -7.14 5.02 13.96
C MET A 1 -6.61 3.80 13.23
N THR A 2 -7.53 2.93 12.78
CA THR A 2 -7.40 1.68 11.99
C THR A 2 -8.54 0.75 12.45
N GLN A 3 -9.12 -0.14 11.63
CA GLN A 3 -10.09 0.23 10.58
C GLN A 3 -9.55 0.88 9.29
N TYR A 4 -8.32 0.56 8.86
CA TYR A 4 -7.76 1.00 7.55
C TYR A 4 -7.88 2.49 7.24
N ASP A 5 -7.91 3.31 8.29
CA ASP A 5 -8.31 4.73 8.29
C ASP A 5 -9.46 5.09 7.33
N SER A 6 -10.44 4.18 7.24
CA SER A 6 -11.61 4.18 6.34
C SER A 6 -11.28 4.12 4.83
N LEU A 7 -10.25 3.34 4.46
CA LEU A 7 -9.79 3.06 3.08
C LEU A 7 -9.62 4.33 2.24
N VAL A 8 -8.98 5.31 2.88
CA VAL A 8 -8.80 6.71 2.43
C VAL A 8 -10.07 7.27 1.73
N LYS A 9 -11.22 6.89 2.28
CA LYS A 9 -12.60 7.18 1.88
C LYS A 9 -12.95 6.87 0.42
N THR A 10 -12.55 5.65 0.02
CA THR A 10 -13.37 4.69 -0.73
C THR A 10 -13.50 4.82 -2.25
N VAL A 11 -12.59 5.54 -2.92
CA VAL A 11 -12.28 5.27 -4.34
C VAL A 11 -10.87 4.68 -4.43
N PRO A 12 -10.71 3.42 -4.89
CA PRO A 12 -9.40 2.87 -5.21
C PRO A 12 -8.71 3.71 -6.27
N VAL A 13 -7.44 4.04 -6.03
CA VAL A 13 -6.57 4.78 -6.98
C VAL A 13 -5.68 3.83 -7.80
N GLY A 14 -5.66 2.56 -7.44
CA GLY A 14 -5.01 1.47 -8.18
C GLY A 14 -5.30 0.11 -7.53
N SER A 15 -5.02 -0.97 -8.25
CA SER A 15 -5.04 -2.34 -7.75
C SER A 15 -4.22 -3.22 -8.68
N GLY A 16 -3.83 -4.41 -8.20
CA GLY A 16 -3.02 -5.33 -8.98
C GLY A 16 -2.89 -6.69 -8.33
N THR A 17 -2.07 -7.53 -8.96
CA THR A 17 -1.68 -8.84 -8.45
C THR A 17 -0.20 -9.02 -8.69
N SER A 18 0.53 -9.42 -7.66
CA SER A 18 1.94 -9.75 -7.73
C SER A 18 2.16 -11.26 -7.73
N HIS A 19 3.19 -11.70 -8.45
CA HIS A 19 3.78 -13.04 -8.38
C HIS A 19 4.55 -13.29 -7.07
N LEU A 20 4.87 -12.24 -6.31
CA LEU A 20 5.43 -12.33 -4.96
C LEU A 20 4.33 -12.65 -3.94
N ALA A 21 4.68 -13.38 -2.89
CA ALA A 21 3.83 -13.49 -1.70
C ALA A 21 3.71 -12.12 -0.98
N VAL A 22 2.73 -11.97 -0.09
CA VAL A 22 2.38 -10.69 0.55
C VAL A 22 3.57 -10.01 1.24
N LEU A 23 4.33 -10.72 2.09
CA LEU A 23 5.49 -10.15 2.78
C LEU A 23 6.61 -9.66 1.85
N PRO A 24 7.12 -10.46 0.87
CA PRO A 24 8.12 -9.95 -0.09
C PRO A 24 7.57 -8.86 -1.03
N PHE A 25 6.28 -8.90 -1.37
CA PHE A 25 5.61 -7.80 -2.08
C PHE A 25 5.66 -6.51 -1.26
N ALA A 26 5.23 -6.57 0.01
CA ALA A 26 5.20 -5.40 0.88
C ALA A 26 6.60 -4.80 1.10
N ALA A 27 7.61 -5.64 1.29
CA ALA A 27 9.01 -5.22 1.37
C ALA A 27 9.49 -4.49 0.10
N CYS A 28 9.11 -4.99 -1.09
CA CYS A 28 9.44 -4.37 -2.38
C CYS A 28 8.78 -2.98 -2.53
N VAL A 29 7.48 -2.88 -2.24
CA VAL A 29 6.72 -1.62 -2.33
C VAL A 29 7.31 -0.58 -1.36
N LYS A 30 7.61 -0.97 -0.12
CA LYS A 30 8.27 -0.08 0.86
C LYS A 30 9.64 0.39 0.40
N ALA A 31 10.44 -0.45 -0.26
CA ALA A 31 11.75 -0.05 -0.77
C ALA A 31 11.64 1.05 -1.85
N HIS A 32 10.65 0.95 -2.75
CA HIS A 32 10.38 2.00 -3.73
C HIS A 32 9.79 3.27 -3.09
N TRP A 33 8.86 3.13 -2.16
CA TRP A 33 8.21 4.27 -1.50
C TRP A 33 9.13 5.01 -0.50
N ALA A 34 10.13 4.34 0.09
CA ALA A 34 11.13 4.97 0.95
C ALA A 34 12.02 6.00 0.21
N ALA A 35 12.07 5.96 -1.12
CA ALA A 35 12.71 7.00 -1.95
C ALA A 35 11.86 8.27 -2.13
N ARG A 36 10.63 8.31 -1.56
CA ARG A 36 9.69 9.44 -1.66
C ARG A 36 9.77 10.31 -0.38
N PRO A 37 9.36 11.59 -0.45
CA PRO A 37 9.54 12.53 0.67
C PRO A 37 8.56 12.34 1.83
N LEU A 38 7.50 11.53 1.66
CA LEU A 38 6.51 11.24 2.70
C LEU A 38 6.90 9.99 3.51
N LYS A 39 6.55 9.96 4.79
CA LYS A 39 6.92 8.85 5.68
C LYS A 39 6.04 7.63 5.43
N THR A 40 6.66 6.46 5.29
CA THR A 40 5.94 5.18 5.18
C THR A 40 5.74 4.51 6.54
N GLY A 41 4.58 3.90 6.76
CA GLY A 41 4.31 2.96 7.85
C GLY A 41 4.04 1.55 7.31
N GLU A 42 4.02 0.55 8.20
CA GLU A 42 3.58 -0.82 7.92
C GLU A 42 2.78 -1.34 9.11
N TYR A 43 1.73 -2.13 8.86
CA TYR A 43 1.06 -2.93 9.88
C TYR A 43 0.46 -4.20 9.29
N THR A 44 0.59 -5.28 10.04
CA THR A 44 0.11 -6.61 9.66
C THR A 44 -1.27 -6.85 10.30
N PRO A 45 -2.38 -6.78 9.55
CA PRO A 45 -3.76 -6.86 10.06
C PRO A 45 -4.17 -8.23 10.60
N ASN A 46 -3.61 -9.30 10.02
CA ASN A 46 -3.93 -10.70 10.26
C ASN A 46 -2.67 -11.55 9.99
N ALA A 47 -2.78 -12.88 9.87
CA ALA A 47 -1.60 -13.72 9.69
C ALA A 47 -0.99 -13.68 8.28
N ASP A 48 -1.78 -13.28 7.27
CA ASP A 48 -1.48 -13.52 5.86
C ASP A 48 -1.50 -12.24 4.98
N GLY A 49 -2.14 -11.18 5.44
CA GLY A 49 -2.17 -9.85 4.83
C GLY A 49 -1.17 -8.89 5.47
N ASP A 50 -0.75 -7.84 4.74
CA ASP A 50 0.15 -6.79 5.24
C ASP A 50 -0.10 -5.46 4.53
N VAL A 51 -0.03 -4.34 5.26
CA VAL A 51 -0.44 -3.04 4.76
C VAL A 51 0.57 -1.94 5.01
N ILE A 52 0.84 -1.19 3.94
CA ILE A 52 1.79 -0.09 3.93
C ILE A 52 1.01 1.21 3.82
N THR A 53 1.33 2.16 4.69
CA THR A 53 0.75 3.50 4.70
C THR A 53 1.75 4.54 4.27
N VAL A 54 1.27 5.66 3.74
CA VAL A 54 2.02 6.89 3.53
C VAL A 54 1.38 7.99 4.37
N HIS A 55 2.18 8.66 5.19
CA HIS A 55 1.73 9.65 6.16
C HIS A 55 2.09 11.08 5.75
N GLY A 56 1.15 11.99 6.00
CA GLY A 56 1.32 13.42 5.86
C GLY A 56 2.13 14.06 6.98
N ALA A 57 2.34 15.37 6.86
CA ALA A 57 3.17 16.13 7.79
C ALA A 57 2.61 16.21 9.22
N LYS A 58 1.31 15.91 9.42
CA LYS A 58 0.63 15.88 10.73
C LYS A 58 0.41 14.45 11.24
N GLY A 59 0.90 13.42 10.53
CA GLY A 59 0.74 12.01 10.86
C GLY A 59 -0.55 11.37 10.32
N GLU A 60 -1.34 12.11 9.53
CA GLU A 60 -2.53 11.62 8.85
C GLU A 60 -2.18 10.58 7.77
N THR A 61 -2.97 9.50 7.65
CA THR A 61 -2.81 8.51 6.57
C THR A 61 -3.36 9.09 5.27
N LEU A 62 -2.48 9.28 4.28
CA LEU A 62 -2.76 9.94 2.99
C LEU A 62 -2.95 8.96 1.83
N LEU A 63 -2.28 7.82 1.91
CA LEU A 63 -2.38 6.70 0.97
C LEU A 63 -2.09 5.41 1.74
N LEU A 64 -2.74 4.32 1.36
CA LEU A 64 -2.41 2.98 1.84
C LEU A 64 -2.57 1.95 0.73
N ILE A 65 -1.84 0.85 0.84
CA ILE A 65 -1.99 -0.34 0.00
C ILE A 65 -2.34 -1.53 0.89
N ASP A 66 -3.51 -2.10 0.64
CA ASP A 66 -4.01 -3.30 1.31
C ASP A 66 -3.64 -4.52 0.48
N ALA A 67 -2.79 -5.40 1.01
CA ALA A 67 -2.30 -6.58 0.31
C ALA A 67 -2.66 -7.87 1.06
N GLU A 68 -3.27 -8.81 0.34
CA GLU A 68 -3.77 -10.08 0.85
C GLU A 68 -3.30 -11.25 -0.05
N PRO A 69 -3.31 -12.51 0.42
CA PRO A 69 -2.93 -13.65 -0.41
C PRO A 69 -3.84 -13.81 -1.64
N SER A 70 -3.24 -14.13 -2.77
CA SER A 70 -3.96 -14.54 -3.99
C SER A 70 -3.47 -15.91 -4.47
N ALA A 71 -4.20 -16.49 -5.43
CA ALA A 71 -3.92 -17.85 -5.92
C ALA A 71 -2.49 -18.06 -6.47
N ASN A 72 -1.79 -16.99 -6.88
CA ASN A 72 -0.45 -17.05 -7.46
C ASN A 72 0.55 -16.04 -6.80
N GLY A 73 0.25 -15.53 -5.60
CA GLY A 73 1.09 -14.54 -4.91
C GLY A 73 0.28 -13.61 -4.01
N ALA A 74 0.32 -12.31 -4.27
CA ALA A 74 -0.41 -11.29 -3.52
C ALA A 74 -1.44 -10.58 -4.41
N GLY A 75 -2.64 -10.33 -3.91
CA GLY A 75 -3.60 -9.40 -4.52
C GLY A 75 -3.61 -8.12 -3.69
N TYR A 76 -3.67 -6.95 -4.33
CA TYR A 76 -3.62 -5.69 -3.58
C TYR A 76 -4.53 -4.60 -4.14
N THR A 77 -4.95 -3.69 -3.27
CA THR A 77 -5.70 -2.48 -3.62
C THR A 77 -5.08 -1.25 -2.97
N ILE A 78 -4.91 -0.17 -3.74
CA ILE A 78 -4.33 1.10 -3.30
C ILE A 78 -5.45 2.13 -3.16
N TYR A 79 -5.49 2.79 -2.00
CA TYR A 79 -6.45 3.83 -1.66
C TYR A 79 -5.70 5.10 -1.30
N GLY A 80 -6.15 6.27 -1.75
CA GLY A 80 -5.47 7.53 -1.45
C GLY A 80 -6.28 8.79 -1.79
N ASP A 81 -6.02 9.86 -1.04
CA ASP A 81 -6.64 11.18 -1.18
C ASP A 81 -5.54 12.24 -1.39
N ILE A 82 -4.58 11.95 -2.28
CA ILE A 82 -3.47 12.84 -2.58
C ILE A 82 -3.23 13.05 -4.08
N VAL A 83 -2.97 14.31 -4.42
CA VAL A 83 -2.33 14.69 -5.67
C VAL A 83 -0.95 14.04 -5.71
N GLY A 84 -0.76 13.10 -6.65
CA GLY A 84 0.48 12.34 -6.79
C GLY A 84 0.39 10.84 -6.49
N ALA A 85 -0.78 10.32 -6.07
CA ALA A 85 -1.00 8.88 -5.85
C ALA A 85 -0.55 7.99 -7.02
N ALA A 86 -0.71 8.46 -8.27
CA ALA A 86 -0.29 7.75 -9.49
C ALA A 86 1.19 7.32 -9.49
N VAL A 87 2.07 8.06 -8.82
CA VAL A 87 3.49 7.70 -8.71
C VAL A 87 3.70 6.55 -7.73
N TYR A 88 2.96 6.52 -6.63
CA TYR A 88 2.96 5.40 -5.66
C TYR A 88 2.36 4.13 -6.28
N VAL A 89 1.30 4.26 -7.09
CA VAL A 89 0.72 3.17 -7.88
C VAL A 89 1.73 2.63 -8.91
N ALA A 90 2.38 3.50 -9.68
CA ALA A 90 3.41 3.10 -10.64
C ALA A 90 4.68 2.52 -10.01
N ASP A 91 4.98 2.87 -8.75
CA ASP A 91 6.04 2.23 -7.96
C ASP A 91 5.61 0.85 -7.44
N ALA A 92 4.33 0.66 -7.08
CA ALA A 92 3.82 -0.63 -6.64
C ALA A 92 3.80 -1.68 -7.78
N HIS A 93 3.40 -1.29 -8.99
CA HIS A 93 3.42 -2.17 -10.18
C HIS A 93 4.83 -2.62 -10.62
N LYS A 94 5.91 -2.13 -10.01
CA LYS A 94 7.27 -2.66 -10.22
C LYS A 94 7.52 -3.93 -9.40
N CYS A 95 6.63 -4.23 -8.47
CA CYS A 95 6.64 -5.39 -7.59
C CYS A 95 5.60 -6.44 -8.01
N ASP A 96 4.94 -6.28 -9.16
CA ASP A 96 4.06 -7.30 -9.77
C ASP A 96 4.85 -8.55 -10.19
#